data_AF-A0A374UNH5-F1
#
_entry.id   AF-A0A374UNH5-F1
#
_cell.length_a   1.000
_cell.length_b   1.000
_cell.length_c   1.000
_cell.angle_alpha   90.00
_cell.angle_beta   90.00
_cell.angle_gamma   90.00
#
_symmetry.space_group_name_H-M   'P 1'
#
loop_
_entity.id
_entity.type
_entity.pdbx_description
1 polymer ?
#
loop_
_entity_poly.entity_id
_entity_poly.type
_entity_poly.pdbx_seq_one_letter_code
_entity_poly.pdbx_strand_id
1 'polypeptide(L)'
;MRKIINKNICFMGILITLLELVVFLSTPYSKSILPVYPLNNLIWSIVLFTVFFFSFSAFVIFGFAKKTFLLYKKQIVISFFALLFIRVILDIGCYIFKSTEIKSIYSLLTDCIFFVIIFQIITFAYTGRNLLKDIYGKIKGKDKSIVVILLFYVLVVAIVVSYLVYIFINLQMYAEKYTIDSSFYLFKSMNYNFNSQLLRMFTAIILQILLVITLNNLYANNFDADLYWSKIFLKIIARTIVAFIAIFVLLFIKICISNVGTVAKTPERSSDCYIGLPNLISNSFVYKQIYRVKDNSSQILSYENTDVKIKYHDEELLDFKLNNFFDYEYINKEQNNINNSNSGASIKIQDQEVVFFSNQYIAYAKNDTPYVIAFDDIKNQNENEIITNFLEYMITCGYWDYFEYGCDYLKKYDSDFINPYIERYANGNFTEDEINENREINTEYMTNFAQKMLEIK
;
A
#
# COMPACT_ATOMS: atom_id res chain seq x y z
N MET A 1 -39.84 -11.19 -8.92
CA MET A 1 -38.69 -10.43 -9.46
C MET A 1 -37.82 -9.76 -8.37
N ARG A 2 -38.08 -8.53 -7.89
CA ARG A 2 -37.15 -7.73 -7.02
C ARG A 2 -36.39 -8.53 -5.94
N LYS A 3 -37.07 -9.32 -5.09
CA LYS A 3 -36.44 -10.14 -4.02
C LYS A 3 -35.41 -11.19 -4.49
N ILE A 4 -35.33 -11.50 -5.78
CA ILE A 4 -34.42 -12.52 -6.35
C ILE A 4 -33.39 -11.90 -7.29
N ILE A 5 -33.76 -10.81 -7.97
CA ILE A 5 -32.82 -9.84 -8.55
C ILE A 5 -31.74 -9.45 -7.53
N ASN A 6 -32.14 -9.05 -6.31
CA ASN A 6 -31.21 -8.70 -5.24
C ASN A 6 -30.34 -9.89 -4.77
N LYS A 7 -30.85 -11.14 -4.86
CA LYS A 7 -30.09 -12.35 -4.49
C LYS A 7 -29.01 -12.69 -5.52
N ASN A 8 -29.26 -12.48 -6.81
CA ASN A 8 -28.27 -12.69 -7.86
C ASN A 8 -27.12 -11.68 -7.75
N ILE A 9 -27.42 -10.41 -7.45
CA ILE A 9 -26.39 -9.39 -7.15
C ILE A 9 -25.56 -9.81 -5.94
N CYS A 10 -26.22 -10.19 -4.84
CA CYS A 10 -25.53 -10.61 -3.60
C CYS A 10 -24.60 -11.82 -3.83
N PHE A 11 -25.06 -12.85 -4.54
CA PHE A 11 -24.23 -13.99 -4.93
C PHE A 11 -23.01 -13.57 -5.75
N MET A 12 -23.19 -12.73 -6.78
CA MET A 12 -22.07 -12.27 -7.59
C MET A 12 -21.09 -11.39 -6.81
N GLY A 13 -21.58 -10.57 -5.87
CA GLY A 13 -20.72 -9.81 -4.97
C GLY A 13 -19.85 -10.72 -4.11
N ILE A 14 -20.42 -11.76 -3.51
CA ILE A 14 -19.65 -12.78 -2.77
C ILE A 14 -18.62 -13.47 -3.68
N LEU A 15 -19.00 -13.86 -4.89
CA LEU A 15 -18.10 -14.53 -5.84
C LEU A 15 -16.93 -13.63 -6.28
N ILE A 16 -17.19 -12.35 -6.54
CA ILE A 16 -16.17 -11.34 -6.86
C ILE A 16 -15.24 -11.15 -5.66
N THR A 17 -15.78 -10.90 -4.46
CA THR A 17 -15.00 -10.71 -3.23
C THR A 17 -14.07 -11.89 -2.96
N LEU A 18 -14.57 -13.13 -3.07
CA LEU A 18 -13.76 -14.33 -2.89
C LEU A 18 -12.67 -14.46 -3.95
N LEU A 19 -12.98 -14.16 -5.22
CA LEU A 19 -12.01 -14.25 -6.31
C LEU A 19 -10.88 -13.22 -6.18
N GLU A 20 -11.19 -11.95 -5.90
CA GLU A 20 -10.13 -10.93 -5.69
C GLU A 20 -9.26 -11.26 -4.45
N LEU A 21 -9.86 -11.76 -3.37
CA LEU A 21 -9.15 -12.13 -2.14
C LEU A 21 -8.21 -13.33 -2.35
N VAL A 22 -8.69 -14.39 -3.02
CA VAL A 22 -7.87 -15.54 -3.44
C VAL A 22 -6.70 -15.11 -4.33
N VAL A 23 -6.95 -14.17 -5.23
CA VAL A 23 -5.95 -13.65 -6.15
C VAL A 23 -4.89 -12.82 -5.39
N PHE A 24 -5.29 -11.97 -4.45
CA PHE A 24 -4.39 -11.17 -3.59
C PHE A 24 -3.53 -12.02 -2.64
N LEU A 25 -4.11 -13.06 -2.02
CA LEU A 25 -3.37 -13.98 -1.16
C LEU A 25 -2.32 -14.78 -1.95
N SER A 26 -2.65 -15.16 -3.19
CA SER A 26 -1.80 -16.05 -3.99
C SER A 26 -0.80 -15.33 -4.90
N THR A 27 -0.96 -14.03 -5.18
CA THR A 27 0.00 -13.22 -5.94
C THR A 27 -0.06 -11.76 -5.47
N PRO A 28 1.04 -10.99 -5.48
CA PRO A 28 1.03 -9.56 -5.18
C PRO A 28 0.40 -8.70 -6.30
N TYR A 29 -0.32 -9.32 -7.23
CA TYR A 29 -0.91 -8.69 -8.39
C TYR A 29 -2.13 -9.49 -8.85
N SER A 30 -3.16 -8.81 -9.36
CA SER A 30 -4.43 -9.47 -9.65
C SER A 30 -4.73 -9.81 -11.12
N LYS A 31 -4.40 -8.95 -12.10
CA LYS A 31 -5.03 -9.02 -13.45
C LYS A 31 -4.16 -8.83 -14.69
N SER A 32 -2.85 -8.66 -14.54
CA SER A 32 -1.92 -8.54 -15.67
C SER A 32 -1.43 -9.90 -16.07
N ILE A 33 -1.40 -10.09 -17.38
CA ILE A 33 -0.81 -11.23 -18.07
C ILE A 33 0.71 -11.14 -17.93
N LEU A 34 1.29 -9.98 -18.24
CA LEU A 34 2.75 -9.78 -18.14
C LEU A 34 3.21 -9.50 -16.70
N PRO A 35 4.44 -9.88 -16.31
CA PRO A 35 4.99 -9.66 -14.98
C PRO A 35 5.36 -8.19 -14.73
N VAL A 36 4.36 -7.38 -14.38
CA VAL A 36 4.52 -5.98 -13.90
C VAL A 36 5.33 -5.92 -12.60
N TYR A 37 5.35 -7.02 -11.83
CA TYR A 37 6.09 -7.18 -10.58
C TYR A 37 7.06 -8.36 -10.65
N PRO A 38 8.20 -8.32 -9.92
CA PRO A 38 9.21 -9.39 -9.93
C PRO A 38 8.71 -10.73 -9.36
N LEU A 39 7.57 -10.73 -8.67
CA LEU A 39 6.96 -11.90 -8.03
C LEU A 39 5.75 -12.46 -8.82
N ASN A 40 5.54 -11.99 -10.06
CA ASN A 40 4.45 -12.47 -10.92
C ASN A 40 4.92 -13.61 -11.83
N ASN A 41 4.24 -14.76 -11.75
CA ASN A 41 4.42 -15.85 -12.69
C ASN A 41 3.42 -15.72 -13.88
N LEU A 42 3.95 -15.46 -15.08
CA LEU A 42 3.20 -15.30 -16.35
C LEU A 42 2.16 -16.41 -16.60
N ILE A 43 2.50 -17.67 -16.31
CA ILE A 43 1.58 -18.81 -16.50
C ILE A 43 0.38 -18.66 -15.57
N TRP A 44 0.63 -18.34 -14.29
CA TRP A 44 -0.44 -18.12 -13.30
C TRP A 44 -1.27 -16.89 -13.57
N SER A 45 -0.66 -15.81 -14.06
CA SER A 45 -1.36 -14.64 -14.57
C SER A 45 -2.36 -14.99 -15.68
N ILE A 46 -1.97 -15.82 -16.66
CA ILE A 46 -2.86 -16.27 -17.74
C ILE A 46 -3.98 -17.17 -17.19
N VAL A 47 -3.69 -18.08 -16.26
CA VAL A 47 -4.72 -18.94 -15.63
C VAL A 47 -5.73 -18.12 -14.85
N LEU A 48 -5.29 -17.17 -14.01
CA LEU A 48 -6.18 -16.30 -13.24
C LEU A 48 -7.03 -15.40 -14.14
N PHE A 49 -6.44 -14.81 -15.19
CA PHE A 49 -7.18 -14.07 -16.23
C PHE A 49 -8.26 -14.93 -16.90
N THR A 50 -7.93 -16.19 -17.20
CA THR A 50 -8.86 -17.15 -17.83
C THR A 50 -10.03 -17.47 -16.91
N VAL A 51 -9.78 -17.75 -15.64
CA VAL A 51 -10.82 -17.97 -14.61
C VAL A 51 -11.71 -16.75 -14.45
N PHE A 52 -11.10 -15.55 -14.38
CA PHE A 52 -11.81 -14.28 -14.28
C PHE A 52 -12.78 -14.06 -15.46
N PHE A 53 -12.28 -14.21 -16.69
CA PHE A 53 -13.06 -14.11 -17.91
C PHE A 53 -14.21 -15.14 -17.96
N PHE A 54 -13.97 -16.40 -17.60
CA PHE A 54 -15.00 -17.45 -17.65
C PHE A 54 -16.07 -17.28 -16.57
N SER A 55 -15.70 -16.94 -15.34
CA SER A 55 -16.67 -16.65 -14.26
C SER A 55 -17.58 -15.48 -14.63
N PHE A 56 -17.03 -14.39 -15.15
CA PHE A 56 -17.85 -13.25 -15.57
C PHE A 56 -18.68 -13.51 -16.84
N SER A 57 -18.12 -14.24 -17.81
CA SER A 57 -18.87 -14.69 -19.00
C SER A 57 -20.05 -15.59 -18.62
N ALA A 58 -19.85 -16.52 -17.68
CA ALA A 58 -20.91 -17.37 -17.17
C ALA A 58 -22.02 -16.55 -16.47
N PHE A 59 -21.68 -15.51 -15.71
CA PHE A 59 -22.66 -14.61 -15.13
C PHE A 59 -23.51 -13.90 -16.19
N VAL A 60 -22.90 -13.24 -17.18
CA VAL A 60 -23.65 -12.51 -18.22
C VAL A 60 -24.50 -13.46 -19.07
N ILE A 61 -24.01 -14.67 -19.37
CA ILE A 61 -24.79 -15.68 -20.09
C ILE A 61 -25.98 -16.17 -19.25
N PHE A 62 -25.77 -16.54 -17.99
CA PHE A 62 -26.85 -17.07 -17.14
C PHE A 62 -27.81 -16.02 -16.59
N GLY A 63 -27.41 -14.74 -16.56
CA GLY A 63 -28.23 -13.63 -16.07
C GLY A 63 -28.98 -12.86 -17.16
N PHE A 64 -28.40 -12.70 -18.36
CA PHE A 64 -28.89 -11.73 -19.35
C PHE A 64 -28.91 -12.23 -20.81
N ALA A 65 -28.44 -13.44 -21.11
CA ALA A 65 -28.44 -13.97 -22.48
C ALA A 65 -29.66 -14.87 -22.77
N LYS A 66 -30.19 -14.78 -24.00
CA LYS A 66 -31.38 -15.55 -24.42
C LYS A 66 -31.10 -17.00 -24.86
N LYS A 67 -29.85 -17.45 -24.84
CA LYS A 67 -29.42 -18.78 -25.32
C LYS A 67 -28.51 -19.47 -24.30
N THR A 68 -28.42 -20.79 -24.38
CA THR A 68 -27.56 -21.59 -23.51
C THR A 68 -26.07 -21.43 -23.85
N PHE A 69 -25.20 -21.61 -22.84
CA PHE A 69 -23.75 -21.40 -22.93
C PHE A 69 -23.07 -22.12 -24.13
N LEU A 70 -23.50 -23.35 -24.47
CA LEU A 70 -22.96 -24.09 -25.62
C LEU A 70 -23.17 -23.40 -26.98
N LEU A 71 -24.16 -22.51 -27.11
CA LEU A 71 -24.46 -21.79 -28.35
C LEU A 71 -23.60 -20.51 -28.52
N TYR A 72 -22.83 -20.12 -27.52
CA TYR A 72 -21.95 -18.94 -27.54
C TYR A 72 -20.46 -19.28 -27.74
N LYS A 73 -20.10 -20.55 -28.01
CA LYS A 73 -18.69 -21.00 -28.12
C LYS A 73 -17.80 -20.08 -28.97
N LYS A 74 -18.26 -19.65 -30.15
CA LYS A 74 -17.51 -18.75 -31.04
C LYS A 74 -17.32 -17.35 -30.42
N GLN A 75 -18.38 -16.79 -29.84
CA GLN A 75 -18.35 -15.48 -29.17
C GLN A 75 -17.46 -15.50 -27.92
N ILE A 76 -17.48 -16.60 -27.15
CA ILE A 76 -16.63 -16.81 -25.97
C ILE A 76 -15.16 -16.77 -26.37
N VAL A 77 -14.75 -17.54 -27.39
CA VAL A 77 -13.36 -17.58 -27.87
C VAL A 77 -12.90 -16.22 -28.42
N ILE A 78 -13.73 -15.56 -29.24
CA ILE A 78 -13.40 -14.24 -29.79
C ILE A 78 -13.26 -13.20 -28.67
N SER A 79 -14.19 -13.18 -27.70
CA SER A 79 -14.15 -12.24 -26.58
C SER A 79 -12.93 -12.47 -25.69
N PHE A 80 -12.59 -13.74 -25.42
CA PHE A 80 -11.41 -14.11 -24.64
C PHE A 80 -10.13 -13.55 -25.27
N PHE A 81 -9.87 -13.85 -26.54
CA PHE A 81 -8.64 -13.38 -27.21
C PHE A 81 -8.60 -11.86 -27.40
N ALA A 82 -9.74 -11.22 -27.68
CA ALA A 82 -9.81 -9.76 -27.75
C ALA A 82 -9.45 -9.11 -26.41
N LEU A 83 -9.97 -9.63 -25.30
CA LEU A 83 -9.70 -9.11 -23.95
C LEU A 83 -8.28 -9.43 -23.47
N LEU A 84 -7.77 -10.62 -23.80
CA LEU A 84 -6.39 -11.02 -23.55
C LEU A 84 -5.42 -10.06 -24.25
N PHE A 85 -5.65 -9.77 -25.54
CA PHE A 85 -4.85 -8.85 -26.33
C PHE A 85 -4.91 -7.40 -25.80
N ILE A 86 -6.11 -6.90 -25.50
CA ILE A 86 -6.27 -5.57 -24.87
C ILE A 86 -5.52 -5.52 -23.53
N ARG A 87 -5.58 -6.57 -22.71
CA ARG A 87 -4.85 -6.59 -21.44
C ARG A 87 -3.33 -6.61 -21.63
N VAL A 88 -2.81 -7.39 -22.59
CA VAL A 88 -1.38 -7.37 -22.94
C VAL A 88 -0.94 -5.96 -23.36
N ILE A 89 -1.74 -5.20 -24.12
CA ILE A 89 -1.40 -3.81 -24.48
C ILE A 89 -1.33 -2.91 -23.24
N LEU A 90 -2.30 -3.00 -22.32
CA LEU A 90 -2.28 -2.23 -21.07
C LEU A 90 -1.09 -2.63 -20.17
N ASP A 91 -0.73 -3.91 -20.15
CA ASP A 91 0.43 -4.41 -19.43
C ASP A 91 1.74 -3.92 -20.05
N ILE A 92 1.86 -3.89 -21.39
CA ILE A 92 3.01 -3.32 -22.11
C ILE A 92 3.21 -1.85 -21.73
N GLY A 93 2.13 -1.08 -21.60
CA GLY A 93 2.17 0.30 -21.12
C GLY A 93 2.82 0.47 -19.74
N CYS A 94 2.78 -0.55 -18.88
CA CYS A 94 3.46 -0.53 -17.57
C CYS A 94 4.99 -0.50 -17.70
N TYR A 95 5.56 -1.11 -18.75
CA TYR A 95 7.02 -1.25 -18.93
C TYR A 95 7.70 0.03 -19.42
N ILE A 96 6.94 1.07 -19.77
CA ILE A 96 7.46 2.41 -20.07
C ILE A 96 8.12 3.02 -18.81
N PHE A 97 7.59 2.69 -17.63
CA PHE A 97 8.09 3.18 -16.35
C PHE A 97 9.20 2.26 -15.81
N LYS A 98 10.24 2.82 -15.18
CA LYS A 98 11.32 2.05 -14.56
C LYS A 98 10.95 1.55 -13.16
N SER A 99 10.49 2.45 -12.30
CA SER A 99 10.14 2.19 -10.89
C SER A 99 8.91 1.27 -10.75
N THR A 100 8.90 0.46 -9.69
CA THR A 100 7.85 -0.53 -9.38
C THR A 100 6.58 0.14 -8.83
N GLU A 101 6.78 1.30 -8.23
CA GLU A 101 5.81 2.18 -7.61
C GLU A 101 4.96 2.87 -8.69
N ILE A 102 5.58 3.46 -9.71
CA ILE A 102 4.86 4.05 -10.86
C ILE A 102 4.21 2.95 -11.71
N LYS A 103 4.85 1.78 -11.86
CA LYS A 103 4.20 0.58 -12.41
C LYS A 103 2.92 0.23 -11.65
N SER A 104 2.93 0.26 -10.32
CA SER A 104 1.75 0.05 -9.46
C SER A 104 0.63 1.07 -9.72
N ILE A 105 0.99 2.35 -9.81
CA ILE A 105 0.06 3.46 -10.07
C ILE A 105 -0.62 3.30 -11.43
N TYR A 106 0.16 3.13 -12.50
CA TYR A 106 -0.37 2.93 -13.86
C TYR A 106 -1.20 1.63 -13.96
N SER A 107 -0.78 0.59 -13.26
CA SER A 107 -1.50 -0.69 -13.10
C SER A 107 -2.91 -0.53 -12.48
N LEU A 108 -3.07 0.32 -11.46
CA LEU A 108 -4.37 0.54 -10.80
C LEU A 108 -5.32 1.36 -11.68
N LEU A 109 -4.79 2.34 -12.43
CA LEU A 109 -5.57 3.11 -13.41
C LEU A 109 -6.03 2.24 -14.59
N THR A 110 -5.14 1.40 -15.13
CA THR A 110 -5.48 0.50 -16.24
C THR A 110 -6.46 -0.61 -15.83
N ASP A 111 -6.44 -1.09 -14.58
CA ASP A 111 -7.50 -1.96 -14.04
C ASP A 111 -8.89 -1.30 -14.08
N CYS A 112 -9.00 -0.06 -13.59
CA CYS A 112 -10.28 0.68 -13.56
C CYS A 112 -10.88 0.84 -14.97
N ILE A 113 -10.04 1.10 -15.97
CA ILE A 113 -10.44 1.18 -17.39
C ILE A 113 -10.80 -0.22 -17.92
N PHE A 114 -9.98 -1.22 -17.63
CA PHE A 114 -10.17 -2.60 -18.09
C PHE A 114 -11.50 -3.20 -17.59
N PHE A 115 -11.97 -2.86 -16.38
CA PHE A 115 -13.28 -3.28 -15.88
C PHE A 115 -14.44 -2.78 -16.74
N VAL A 116 -14.39 -1.53 -17.23
CA VAL A 116 -15.41 -1.02 -18.16
C VAL A 116 -15.35 -1.76 -19.50
N ILE A 117 -14.14 -2.00 -20.02
CA ILE A 117 -13.93 -2.70 -21.31
C ILE A 117 -14.42 -4.15 -21.26
N ILE A 118 -14.07 -4.92 -20.22
CA ILE A 118 -14.48 -6.32 -20.11
C ILE A 118 -15.98 -6.48 -19.95
N PHE A 119 -16.63 -5.62 -19.15
CA PHE A 119 -18.09 -5.61 -19.04
C PHE A 119 -18.76 -5.22 -20.36
N GLN A 120 -18.26 -4.20 -21.07
CA GLN A 120 -18.77 -3.78 -22.39
C GLN A 120 -18.69 -4.91 -23.43
N ILE A 121 -17.50 -5.51 -23.62
CA ILE A 121 -17.26 -6.53 -24.65
C ILE A 121 -18.11 -7.78 -24.39
N ILE A 122 -18.13 -8.28 -23.16
CA ILE A 122 -18.88 -9.50 -22.80
C ILE A 122 -20.39 -9.28 -22.84
N THR A 123 -20.89 -8.10 -22.43
CA THR A 123 -22.31 -7.75 -22.57
C THR A 123 -22.72 -7.73 -24.04
N PHE A 124 -21.93 -7.07 -24.89
CA PHE A 124 -22.21 -6.98 -26.32
C PHE A 124 -22.18 -8.35 -27.01
N ALA A 125 -21.15 -9.15 -26.73
CA ALA A 125 -20.94 -10.47 -27.34
C ALA A 125 -22.09 -11.47 -27.09
N TYR A 126 -22.74 -11.42 -25.91
CA TYR A 126 -23.76 -12.40 -25.53
C TYR A 126 -25.20 -11.86 -25.61
N THR A 127 -25.41 -10.56 -25.42
CA THR A 127 -26.76 -9.94 -25.41
C THR A 127 -27.07 -9.10 -26.65
N GLY A 128 -26.05 -8.70 -27.42
CA GLY A 128 -26.18 -7.69 -28.50
C GLY A 128 -26.39 -6.26 -28.01
N ARG A 129 -26.41 -6.02 -26.70
CA ARG A 129 -26.58 -4.69 -26.09
C ARG A 129 -25.24 -3.97 -25.93
N ASN A 130 -25.26 -2.65 -26.09
CA ASN A 130 -24.09 -1.81 -25.90
C ASN A 130 -24.24 -1.11 -24.53
N LEU A 131 -23.50 -1.59 -23.52
CA LEU A 131 -23.60 -1.15 -22.14
C LEU A 131 -23.44 0.37 -22.00
N LEU A 132 -22.40 0.94 -22.60
CA LEU A 132 -22.16 2.39 -22.56
C LEU A 132 -23.30 3.21 -23.21
N LYS A 133 -23.84 2.75 -24.33
CA LYS A 133 -24.98 3.39 -25.01
C LYS A 133 -26.26 3.32 -24.18
N ASP A 134 -26.53 2.18 -23.54
CA ASP A 134 -27.72 1.97 -22.72
C ASP A 134 -27.64 2.74 -21.39
N ILE A 135 -26.45 2.85 -20.77
CA ILE A 135 -26.16 3.76 -19.65
C ILE A 135 -26.47 5.21 -20.05
N TYR A 136 -25.92 5.69 -21.17
CA TYR A 136 -26.16 7.05 -21.64
C TYR A 136 -27.64 7.33 -21.91
N GLY A 137 -28.37 6.38 -22.50
CA GLY A 137 -29.82 6.46 -22.68
C GLY A 137 -30.58 6.61 -21.36
N LYS A 138 -30.19 5.87 -20.31
CA LYS A 138 -30.76 5.97 -18.97
C LYS A 138 -30.42 7.29 -18.26
N ILE A 139 -29.20 7.81 -18.43
CA ILE A 139 -28.80 9.13 -17.92
C ILE A 139 -29.63 10.23 -18.58
N LYS A 140 -29.79 10.20 -19.91
CA LYS A 140 -30.66 11.15 -20.63
C LYS A 140 -32.13 11.03 -20.19
N GLY A 141 -32.58 9.82 -19.88
CA GLY A 141 -33.89 9.53 -19.27
C GLY A 141 -34.02 9.89 -17.78
N LYS A 142 -32.98 10.47 -17.16
CA LYS A 142 -32.91 10.84 -15.73
C LYS A 142 -33.23 9.69 -14.76
N ASP A 143 -32.81 8.47 -15.10
CA ASP A 143 -32.95 7.30 -14.22
C ASP A 143 -32.05 7.46 -12.99
N LYS A 144 -32.67 7.84 -11.86
CA LYS A 144 -31.98 8.09 -10.58
C LYS A 144 -31.10 6.92 -10.14
N SER A 145 -31.46 5.67 -10.47
CA SER A 145 -30.66 4.51 -10.05
C SER A 145 -29.32 4.44 -10.78
N ILE A 146 -29.30 4.64 -12.10
CA ILE A 146 -28.09 4.62 -12.92
C ILE A 146 -27.21 5.84 -12.60
N VAL A 147 -27.80 7.01 -12.39
CA VAL A 147 -27.06 8.23 -12.02
C VAL A 147 -26.34 8.06 -10.67
N VAL A 148 -27.01 7.52 -9.64
CA VAL A 148 -26.38 7.28 -8.32
C VAL A 148 -25.25 6.25 -8.39
N ILE A 149 -25.43 5.17 -9.16
CA ILE A 149 -24.37 4.15 -9.32
C ILE A 149 -23.16 4.73 -10.06
N LEU A 150 -23.39 5.55 -11.10
CA LEU A 150 -22.29 6.21 -11.84
C LEU A 150 -21.54 7.20 -10.95
N LEU A 151 -22.24 8.02 -10.15
CA LEU A 151 -21.63 8.94 -9.19
C LEU A 151 -20.77 8.19 -8.18
N PHE A 152 -21.24 7.06 -7.65
CA PHE A 152 -20.45 6.25 -6.71
C PHE A 152 -19.26 5.56 -7.39
N TYR A 153 -19.38 5.12 -8.65
CA TYR A 153 -18.24 4.61 -9.44
C TYR A 153 -17.16 5.69 -9.63
N VAL A 154 -17.57 6.91 -10.01
CA VAL A 154 -16.66 8.06 -10.17
C VAL A 154 -16.01 8.45 -8.83
N LEU A 155 -16.77 8.44 -7.73
CA LEU A 155 -16.24 8.71 -6.39
C LEU A 155 -15.15 7.70 -5.97
N VAL A 156 -15.37 6.41 -6.22
CA VAL A 156 -14.36 5.36 -5.91
C VAL A 156 -13.10 5.55 -6.75
N VAL A 157 -13.23 5.85 -8.04
CA VAL A 157 -12.08 6.17 -8.91
C VAL A 157 -11.37 7.46 -8.45
N ALA A 158 -12.10 8.49 -8.01
CA ALA A 158 -11.52 9.72 -7.50
C ALA A 158 -10.72 9.51 -6.21
N ILE A 159 -11.27 8.77 -5.23
CA ILE A 159 -10.57 8.40 -3.98
C ILE A 159 -9.27 7.66 -4.29
N VAL A 160 -9.31 6.72 -5.25
CA VAL A 160 -8.13 5.98 -5.71
C VAL A 160 -7.10 6.92 -6.34
N VAL A 161 -7.50 7.82 -7.24
CA VAL A 161 -6.58 8.81 -7.84
C VAL A 161 -5.95 9.71 -6.78
N SER A 162 -6.73 10.22 -5.82
CA SER A 162 -6.21 11.05 -4.73
C SER A 162 -5.19 10.31 -3.86
N TYR A 163 -5.44 9.04 -3.54
CA TYR A 163 -4.49 8.21 -2.78
C TYR A 163 -3.20 7.93 -3.56
N LEU A 164 -3.29 7.71 -4.87
CA LEU A 164 -2.12 7.52 -5.74
C LEU A 164 -1.28 8.79 -5.86
N VAL A 165 -1.91 9.96 -5.95
CA VAL A 165 -1.20 11.26 -5.93
C VAL A 165 -0.50 11.48 -4.58
N TYR A 166 -1.17 11.16 -3.46
CA TYR A 166 -0.56 11.23 -2.12
C TYR A 166 0.67 10.31 -1.98
N ILE A 167 0.59 9.04 -2.42
CA ILE A 167 1.74 8.14 -2.43
C ILE A 167 2.87 8.68 -3.32
N PHE A 168 2.54 9.20 -4.51
CA PHE A 168 3.54 9.71 -5.45
C PHE A 168 4.30 10.92 -4.88
N ILE A 169 3.60 11.88 -4.26
CA ILE A 169 4.23 13.04 -3.61
C ILE A 169 5.14 12.60 -2.45
N ASN A 170 4.69 11.68 -1.60
CA ASN A 170 5.52 11.21 -0.48
C ASN A 170 6.77 10.44 -0.95
N LEU A 171 6.63 9.56 -1.94
CA LEU A 171 7.78 8.85 -2.52
C LEU A 171 8.75 9.80 -3.23
N GLN A 172 8.25 10.87 -3.86
CA GLN A 172 9.10 11.90 -4.45
C GLN A 172 9.91 12.64 -3.37
N MET A 173 9.27 13.09 -2.28
CA MET A 173 9.98 13.71 -1.15
C MET A 173 11.03 12.76 -0.53
N TYR A 174 10.72 11.47 -0.40
CA TYR A 174 11.69 10.48 0.11
C TYR A 174 12.81 10.17 -0.88
N ALA A 175 12.58 10.22 -2.20
CA ALA A 175 13.62 10.07 -3.23
C ALA A 175 14.49 11.33 -3.38
N GLU A 176 13.97 12.51 -3.01
CA GLU A 176 14.74 13.74 -2.92
C GLU A 176 15.67 13.72 -1.69
N LYS A 177 15.16 13.34 -0.51
CA LYS A 177 15.98 13.25 0.72
C LYS A 177 16.95 12.06 0.73
N TYR A 178 16.48 10.85 0.41
CA TYR A 178 17.24 9.62 0.61
C TYR A 178 17.70 8.97 -0.70
N THR A 179 18.76 8.17 -0.64
CA THR A 179 19.22 7.33 -1.75
C THR A 179 18.23 6.17 -2.01
N ILE A 180 18.16 5.68 -3.25
CA ILE A 180 17.19 4.64 -3.66
C ILE A 180 17.39 3.33 -2.88
N ASP A 181 18.64 3.02 -2.53
CA ASP A 181 19.02 1.80 -1.79
C ASP A 181 19.00 1.99 -0.26
N SER A 182 18.59 3.15 0.25
CA SER A 182 18.48 3.43 1.70
C SER A 182 17.46 2.53 2.39
N SER A 183 17.76 2.15 3.63
CA SER A 183 16.84 1.44 4.52
C SER A 183 15.47 2.13 4.61
N PHE A 184 15.46 3.45 4.71
CA PHE A 184 14.25 4.25 4.84
C PHE A 184 13.40 4.26 3.55
N TYR A 185 14.01 4.55 2.39
CA TYR A 185 13.27 4.55 1.11
C TYR A 185 12.70 3.16 0.80
N LEU A 186 13.50 2.10 1.01
CA LEU A 186 13.09 0.72 0.79
C LEU A 186 11.91 0.31 1.69
N PHE A 187 11.93 0.67 2.98
CA PHE A 187 10.83 0.43 3.91
C PHE A 187 9.54 1.15 3.45
N LYS A 188 9.64 2.43 3.09
CA LYS A 188 8.50 3.22 2.61
C LYS A 188 7.93 2.67 1.31
N SER A 189 8.77 2.38 0.31
CA SER A 189 8.39 1.82 -0.98
C SER A 189 7.69 0.47 -0.81
N MET A 190 8.26 -0.45 -0.01
CA MET A 190 7.66 -1.75 0.30
C MET A 190 6.25 -1.61 0.88
N ASN A 191 6.08 -0.77 1.89
CA ASN A 191 4.80 -0.60 2.58
C ASN A 191 3.75 0.13 1.72
N TYR A 192 4.13 1.16 0.96
CA TYR A 192 3.23 1.80 -0.02
C TYR A 192 2.80 0.84 -1.13
N ASN A 193 3.72 0.00 -1.61
CA ASN A 193 3.44 -1.03 -2.60
C ASN A 193 2.42 -2.07 -2.07
N PHE A 194 2.60 -2.57 -0.85
CA PHE A 194 1.63 -3.50 -0.26
C PHE A 194 0.25 -2.86 -0.03
N ASN A 195 0.22 -1.61 0.47
CA ASN A 195 -1.02 -0.87 0.65
C ASN A 195 -1.73 -0.57 -0.69
N SER A 196 -0.98 -0.33 -1.77
CA SER A 196 -1.52 -0.24 -3.15
C SER A 196 -2.17 -1.57 -3.59
N GLN A 197 -1.56 -2.71 -3.29
CA GLN A 197 -2.15 -4.04 -3.58
C GLN A 197 -3.47 -4.27 -2.82
N LEU A 198 -3.55 -3.84 -1.55
CA LEU A 198 -4.78 -3.89 -0.76
C LEU A 198 -5.86 -2.95 -1.31
N LEU A 199 -5.55 -1.67 -1.51
CA LEU A 199 -6.48 -0.69 -2.07
C LEU A 199 -7.03 -1.16 -3.42
N ARG A 200 -6.16 -1.73 -4.26
CA ARG A 200 -6.55 -2.32 -5.54
C ARG A 200 -7.52 -3.48 -5.39
N MET A 201 -7.30 -4.40 -4.45
CA MET A 201 -8.22 -5.50 -4.18
C MET A 201 -9.61 -4.94 -3.82
N PHE A 202 -9.70 -4.02 -2.87
CA PHE A 202 -10.97 -3.39 -2.49
C PHE A 202 -11.62 -2.62 -3.65
N THR A 203 -10.83 -1.86 -4.41
CA THR A 203 -11.28 -1.12 -5.61
C THR A 203 -11.85 -2.08 -6.66
N ALA A 204 -11.14 -3.17 -6.96
CA ALA A 204 -11.59 -4.18 -7.92
C ALA A 204 -12.90 -4.84 -7.47
N ILE A 205 -13.06 -5.14 -6.18
CA ILE A 205 -14.32 -5.66 -5.63
C ILE A 205 -15.45 -4.66 -5.86
N ILE A 206 -15.26 -3.41 -5.41
CA ILE A 206 -16.29 -2.37 -5.43
C ILE A 206 -16.71 -2.02 -6.86
N LEU A 207 -15.77 -1.70 -7.75
CA LEU A 207 -16.07 -1.28 -9.13
C LEU A 207 -16.80 -2.40 -9.91
N GLN A 208 -16.42 -3.66 -9.73
CA GLN A 208 -17.11 -4.77 -10.38
C GLN A 208 -18.52 -5.01 -9.82
N ILE A 209 -18.73 -4.88 -8.51
CA ILE A 209 -20.07 -4.97 -7.90
C ILE A 209 -20.98 -3.86 -8.45
N LEU A 210 -20.48 -2.62 -8.58
CA LEU A 210 -21.23 -1.51 -9.18
C LEU A 210 -21.60 -1.79 -10.64
N LEU A 211 -20.68 -2.36 -11.43
CA LEU A 211 -20.96 -2.75 -12.81
C LEU A 211 -21.97 -3.93 -12.90
N VAL A 212 -21.93 -4.88 -11.97
CA VAL A 212 -22.95 -5.95 -11.84
C VAL A 212 -24.34 -5.37 -11.51
N ILE A 213 -24.42 -4.42 -10.58
CA ILE A 213 -25.67 -3.71 -10.25
C ILE A 213 -26.16 -2.90 -11.47
N THR A 214 -25.25 -2.26 -12.21
CA THR A 214 -25.56 -1.52 -13.45
C THR A 214 -26.17 -2.45 -14.50
N LEU A 215 -25.53 -3.57 -14.84
CA LEU A 215 -26.07 -4.56 -15.78
C LEU A 215 -27.45 -5.05 -15.36
N ASN A 216 -27.62 -5.34 -14.08
CA ASN A 216 -28.90 -5.76 -13.53
C ASN A 216 -29.99 -4.69 -13.72
N ASN A 217 -29.73 -3.43 -13.38
CA ASN A 217 -30.71 -2.35 -13.51
C ASN A 217 -31.05 -2.01 -14.98
N LEU A 218 -30.16 -2.29 -15.92
CA LEU A 218 -30.40 -2.15 -17.35
C LEU A 218 -31.21 -3.31 -17.94
N TYR A 219 -30.93 -4.55 -17.52
CA TYR A 219 -31.35 -5.73 -18.28
C TYR A 219 -32.26 -6.72 -17.54
N ALA A 220 -32.33 -6.73 -16.20
CA ALA A 220 -33.05 -7.76 -15.44
C ALA A 220 -34.58 -7.76 -15.61
N ASN A 221 -35.17 -6.69 -16.12
CA ASN A 221 -36.62 -6.60 -16.40
C ASN A 221 -37.02 -7.18 -17.78
N ASN A 222 -36.05 -7.64 -18.60
CA ASN A 222 -36.31 -8.10 -19.98
C ASN A 222 -36.47 -9.63 -20.12
N PHE A 223 -36.77 -10.33 -19.03
CA PHE A 223 -36.86 -11.80 -18.98
C PHE A 223 -38.12 -12.27 -18.24
N ASP A 224 -38.82 -13.24 -18.84
CA ASP A 224 -40.10 -13.76 -18.36
C ASP A 224 -40.00 -14.54 -17.04
N ALA A 225 -41.10 -14.56 -16.28
CA ALA A 225 -41.10 -14.91 -14.86
C ALA A 225 -41.16 -16.42 -14.53
N ASP A 226 -41.41 -17.27 -15.53
CA ASP A 226 -42.17 -18.51 -15.31
C ASP A 226 -41.35 -19.81 -15.25
N LEU A 227 -40.06 -19.75 -14.92
CA LEU A 227 -39.24 -20.95 -14.68
C LEU A 227 -38.89 -21.19 -13.20
N TYR A 228 -39.79 -21.92 -12.51
CA TYR A 228 -39.46 -22.88 -11.46
C TYR A 228 -38.46 -22.38 -10.37
N TRP A 229 -38.90 -21.41 -9.57
CA TRP A 229 -38.08 -20.66 -8.61
C TRP A 229 -37.28 -21.50 -7.60
N SER A 230 -37.76 -22.68 -7.17
CA SER A 230 -37.02 -23.55 -6.24
C SER A 230 -35.81 -24.23 -6.88
N LYS A 231 -35.93 -24.73 -8.12
CA LYS A 231 -34.80 -25.27 -8.90
C LYS A 231 -33.82 -24.17 -9.31
N ILE A 232 -34.28 -22.92 -9.50
CA ILE A 232 -33.36 -21.78 -9.66
C ILE A 232 -32.55 -21.56 -8.38
N PHE A 233 -33.19 -21.51 -7.20
CA PHE A 233 -32.48 -21.30 -5.93
C PHE A 233 -31.47 -22.41 -5.61
N LEU A 234 -31.84 -23.69 -5.78
CA LEU A 234 -30.90 -24.82 -5.64
C LEU A 234 -29.77 -24.75 -6.68
N LYS A 235 -30.04 -24.37 -7.94
CA LYS A 235 -28.99 -24.18 -8.95
C LYS A 235 -28.06 -23.01 -8.60
N ILE A 236 -28.54 -21.94 -7.97
CA ILE A 236 -27.69 -20.85 -7.48
C ILE A 236 -26.76 -21.37 -6.38
N ILE A 237 -27.30 -22.00 -5.32
CA ILE A 237 -26.48 -22.54 -4.22
C ILE A 237 -25.47 -23.58 -4.72
N ALA A 238 -25.88 -24.51 -5.59
CA ALA A 238 -24.98 -25.48 -6.20
C ALA A 238 -23.87 -24.80 -7.03
N ARG A 239 -24.19 -23.72 -7.75
CA ARG A 239 -23.18 -22.91 -8.47
C ARG A 239 -22.26 -22.14 -7.51
N THR A 240 -22.76 -21.65 -6.37
CA THR A 240 -21.93 -21.05 -5.32
C THR A 240 -20.91 -22.06 -4.80
N ILE A 241 -21.37 -23.27 -4.44
CA ILE A 241 -20.51 -24.34 -3.90
C ILE A 241 -19.49 -24.80 -4.96
N VAL A 242 -19.92 -25.02 -6.21
CA VAL A 242 -19.00 -25.40 -7.31
C VAL A 242 -17.98 -24.30 -7.61
N ALA A 243 -18.38 -23.02 -7.60
CA ALA A 243 -17.46 -21.91 -7.81
C ALA A 243 -16.47 -21.73 -6.64
N PHE A 244 -16.93 -21.92 -5.40
CA PHE A 244 -16.09 -21.94 -4.20
C PHE A 244 -15.06 -23.07 -4.27
N ILE A 245 -15.49 -24.30 -4.57
CA ILE A 245 -14.60 -25.45 -4.77
C ILE A 245 -13.61 -25.17 -5.89
N ALA A 246 -14.04 -24.63 -7.04
CA ALA A 246 -13.14 -24.29 -8.14
C ALA A 246 -12.08 -23.25 -7.74
N ILE A 247 -12.47 -22.22 -6.97
CA ILE A 247 -11.56 -21.19 -6.43
C ILE A 247 -10.52 -21.80 -5.47
N PHE A 248 -10.92 -22.70 -4.58
CA PHE A 248 -10.00 -23.40 -3.69
C PHE A 248 -9.09 -24.42 -4.42
N VAL A 249 -9.61 -25.11 -5.44
CA VAL A 249 -8.82 -25.98 -6.32
C VAL A 249 -7.78 -25.18 -7.11
N LEU A 250 -8.11 -23.97 -7.57
CA LEU A 250 -7.15 -23.08 -8.24
C LEU A 250 -6.05 -22.59 -7.29
N LEU A 251 -6.38 -22.25 -6.04
CA LEU A 251 -5.37 -21.99 -5.00
C LEU A 251 -4.45 -23.20 -4.78
N PHE A 252 -5.04 -24.39 -4.63
CA PHE A 252 -4.30 -25.62 -4.37
C PHE A 252 -3.35 -25.97 -5.52
N ILE A 253 -3.83 -25.98 -6.77
CA ILE A 253 -3.00 -26.24 -7.96
C ILE A 253 -1.89 -25.18 -8.08
N LYS A 254 -2.18 -23.91 -7.74
CA LYS A 254 -1.14 -22.86 -7.72
C LYS A 254 -0.07 -23.14 -6.69
N ILE A 255 -0.43 -23.41 -5.44
CA ILE A 255 0.52 -23.75 -4.37
C ILE A 255 1.36 -24.99 -4.74
N CYS A 256 0.76 -26.00 -5.38
CA CYS A 256 1.46 -27.22 -5.80
C CYS A 256 2.38 -27.07 -7.02
N ILE A 257 2.13 -26.13 -7.94
CA ILE A 257 2.92 -25.96 -9.18
C ILE A 257 3.90 -24.79 -9.08
N SER A 258 3.50 -23.66 -8.49
CA SER A 258 4.35 -22.50 -8.26
C SER A 258 3.73 -21.61 -7.19
N ASN A 259 4.21 -21.76 -5.95
CA ASN A 259 3.86 -20.91 -4.81
C ASN A 259 4.48 -19.50 -4.88
N VAL A 260 5.21 -19.15 -5.94
CA VAL A 260 5.79 -17.80 -6.13
C VAL A 260 4.70 -16.73 -6.03
N GLY A 261 4.96 -15.73 -5.17
CA GLY A 261 4.05 -14.63 -4.88
C GLY A 261 2.95 -14.95 -3.84
N THR A 262 2.77 -16.19 -3.39
CA THR A 262 1.83 -16.49 -2.30
C THR A 262 2.35 -15.95 -0.98
N VAL A 263 1.45 -15.54 -0.08
CA VAL A 263 1.84 -15.25 1.32
C VAL A 263 2.41 -16.52 1.95
N ALA A 264 3.62 -16.42 2.50
CA ALA A 264 4.40 -17.54 3.03
C ALA A 264 4.29 -17.67 4.55
N LYS A 265 4.35 -16.52 5.26
CA LYS A 265 4.19 -16.41 6.71
C LYS A 265 3.83 -14.98 7.09
N THR A 266 3.11 -14.84 8.20
CA THR A 266 2.76 -13.55 8.81
C THR A 266 3.18 -13.58 10.30
N PRO A 267 4.49 -13.48 10.61
CA PRO A 267 4.93 -13.51 11.98
C PRO A 267 4.51 -12.22 12.70
N GLU A 268 3.99 -12.40 13.91
CA GLU A 268 3.85 -11.34 14.90
C GLU A 268 4.81 -11.66 16.06
N ARG A 269 5.51 -10.65 16.56
CA ARG A 269 6.39 -10.75 17.73
C ARG A 269 6.13 -9.55 18.63
N SER A 270 6.13 -9.76 19.94
CA SER A 270 6.09 -8.69 20.92
C SER A 270 7.20 -8.85 21.95
N SER A 271 7.71 -7.74 22.46
CA SER A 271 8.54 -7.70 23.67
C SER A 271 8.38 -6.35 24.36
N ASP A 272 8.51 -6.36 25.67
CA ASP A 272 8.93 -5.20 26.46
C ASP A 272 10.45 -5.15 26.50
N CYS A 273 11.01 -3.95 26.66
CA CYS A 273 12.44 -3.71 26.86
C CYS A 273 12.72 -2.35 27.52
N TYR A 274 13.93 -2.22 28.07
CA TYR A 274 14.50 -0.96 28.52
C TYR A 274 15.57 -0.53 27.51
N ILE A 275 15.62 0.77 27.21
CA ILE A 275 16.57 1.33 26.23
C ILE A 275 17.80 1.95 26.92
N GLY A 276 17.73 2.19 28.22
CA GLY A 276 18.77 2.82 29.00
C GLY A 276 18.68 2.49 30.50
N LEU A 277 18.67 3.49 31.36
CA LEU A 277 18.61 3.39 32.82
C LEU A 277 17.44 2.48 33.26
N PRO A 278 17.71 1.38 33.99
CA PRO A 278 16.67 0.45 34.42
C PRO A 278 15.55 1.14 35.19
N ASN A 279 14.31 0.78 34.86
CA ASN A 279 13.06 1.27 35.47
C ASN A 279 12.71 2.75 35.21
N LEU A 280 13.46 3.50 34.39
CA LEU A 280 13.11 4.90 34.07
C LEU A 280 12.16 4.99 32.86
N ILE A 281 12.70 4.98 31.64
CA ILE A 281 11.92 4.89 30.39
C ILE A 281 12.02 3.46 29.86
N SER A 282 10.87 2.88 29.57
CA SER A 282 10.75 1.56 28.93
C SER A 282 9.87 1.66 27.70
N ASN A 283 9.84 0.60 26.90
CA ASN A 283 8.90 0.53 25.79
C ASN A 283 8.45 -0.91 25.53
N SER A 284 7.30 -1.04 24.89
CA SER A 284 6.81 -2.31 24.35
C SER A 284 6.57 -2.19 22.86
N PHE A 285 7.05 -3.14 22.08
CA PHE A 285 6.85 -3.17 20.64
C PHE A 285 6.04 -4.39 20.21
N VAL A 286 5.21 -4.22 19.17
CA VAL A 286 4.50 -5.30 18.46
C VAL A 286 4.87 -5.23 16.99
N TYR A 287 5.74 -6.15 16.60
CA TYR A 287 6.33 -6.28 15.28
C TYR A 287 5.50 -7.21 14.39
N LYS A 288 4.97 -6.68 13.29
CA LYS A 288 4.07 -7.39 12.36
C LYS A 288 4.66 -7.37 10.96
N GLN A 289 4.89 -8.56 10.39
CA GLN A 289 5.42 -8.70 9.04
C GLN A 289 4.56 -9.59 8.15
N ILE A 290 4.68 -9.41 6.83
CA ILE A 290 4.11 -10.30 5.82
C ILE A 290 5.20 -10.65 4.83
N TYR A 291 5.54 -11.94 4.75
CA TYR A 291 6.47 -12.46 3.75
C TYR A 291 5.70 -13.13 2.62
N ARG A 292 6.17 -12.96 1.38
CA ARG A 292 5.73 -13.75 0.22
C ARG A 292 6.86 -14.67 -0.26
N VAL A 293 6.52 -15.77 -0.92
CA VAL A 293 7.50 -16.64 -1.56
C VAL A 293 8.09 -15.92 -2.77
N LYS A 294 9.41 -15.92 -2.92
CA LYS A 294 10.12 -15.34 -4.07
C LYS A 294 10.47 -16.41 -5.11
N ASP A 295 10.99 -17.53 -4.64
CA ASP A 295 11.32 -18.74 -5.41
C ASP A 295 11.23 -19.96 -4.48
N ASN A 296 11.61 -21.15 -4.97
CA ASN A 296 11.43 -22.40 -4.23
C ASN A 296 12.22 -22.49 -2.89
N SER A 297 13.20 -21.60 -2.66
CA SER A 297 14.05 -21.62 -1.46
C SER A 297 14.10 -20.29 -0.69
N SER A 298 13.61 -19.18 -1.26
CA SER A 298 13.67 -17.86 -0.62
C SER A 298 12.31 -17.18 -0.44
N GLN A 299 12.23 -16.37 0.60
CA GLN A 299 11.10 -15.51 0.95
C GLN A 299 11.53 -14.04 0.82
N ILE A 300 10.60 -13.18 0.47
CA ILE A 300 10.81 -11.73 0.45
C ILE A 300 9.82 -11.07 1.41
N LEU A 301 10.33 -10.17 2.24
CA LEU A 301 9.51 -9.29 3.06
C LEU A 301 8.68 -8.40 2.12
N SER A 302 7.38 -8.32 2.37
CA SER A 302 6.42 -7.59 1.52
C SER A 302 5.68 -6.48 2.25
N TYR A 303 5.68 -6.51 3.59
CA TYR A 303 5.10 -5.49 4.46
C TYR A 303 5.70 -5.64 5.86
N GLU A 304 5.94 -4.52 6.53
CA GLU A 304 6.42 -4.46 7.91
C GLU A 304 5.78 -3.26 8.64
N ASN A 305 5.30 -3.49 9.85
CA ASN A 305 4.78 -2.44 10.74
C ASN A 305 5.14 -2.80 12.18
N THR A 306 5.86 -1.92 12.86
CA THR A 306 6.08 -2.00 14.31
C THR A 306 5.20 -0.98 14.99
N ASP A 307 4.27 -1.44 15.82
CA ASP A 307 3.57 -0.61 16.79
C ASP A 307 4.48 -0.50 18.03
N VAL A 308 4.71 0.70 18.57
CA VAL A 308 5.62 0.95 19.69
C VAL A 308 4.95 1.86 20.71
N LYS A 309 4.97 1.44 21.98
CA LYS A 309 4.46 2.21 23.12
C LYS A 309 5.62 2.65 24.00
N ILE A 310 5.80 3.95 24.19
CA ILE A 310 6.75 4.53 25.15
C ILE A 310 6.06 4.55 26.53
N LYS A 311 6.76 4.09 27.56
CA LYS A 311 6.29 4.05 28.95
C LYS A 311 7.28 4.76 29.87
N TYR A 312 6.76 5.37 30.93
CA TYR A 312 7.56 5.82 32.07
C TYR A 312 7.09 5.07 33.31
N HIS A 313 8.01 4.33 33.94
CA HIS A 313 7.65 3.17 34.78
C HIS A 313 6.65 2.26 34.04
N ASP A 314 5.44 2.08 34.57
CA ASP A 314 4.34 1.31 33.97
C ASP A 314 3.31 2.15 33.17
N GLU A 315 3.39 3.49 33.21
CA GLU A 315 2.40 4.37 32.56
C GLU A 315 2.73 4.61 31.07
N GLU A 316 1.74 4.43 30.20
CA GLU A 316 1.86 4.63 28.76
C GLU A 316 1.80 6.14 28.41
N LEU A 317 2.88 6.65 27.82
CA LEU A 317 3.01 8.06 27.42
C LEU A 317 2.58 8.30 25.97
N LEU A 318 2.92 7.37 25.08
CA LEU A 318 2.69 7.49 23.64
C LEU A 318 2.60 6.11 22.99
N ASP A 319 1.61 5.89 22.13
CA ASP A 319 1.53 4.79 21.17
C ASP A 319 1.75 5.35 19.76
N PHE A 320 2.75 4.83 19.04
CA PHE A 320 3.10 5.27 17.69
C PHE A 320 3.55 4.09 16.81
N LYS A 321 3.79 4.37 15.53
CA LYS A 321 4.29 3.40 14.56
C LYS A 321 5.68 3.79 14.09
N LEU A 322 6.62 2.84 14.09
CA LEU A 322 7.94 3.08 13.52
C LEU A 322 7.83 3.37 12.01
N ASN A 323 8.61 4.34 11.57
CA ASN A 323 8.58 4.88 10.22
C ASN A 323 9.55 4.16 9.26
N ASN A 324 10.40 3.29 9.81
CA ASN A 324 11.55 2.61 9.20
C ASN A 324 11.61 1.13 9.63
N PHE A 325 12.64 0.40 9.19
CA PHE A 325 12.95 -0.93 9.70
C PHE A 325 13.34 -0.89 11.19
N PHE A 326 13.00 -1.95 11.92
CA PHE A 326 13.22 -2.06 13.37
C PHE A 326 14.71 -1.97 13.77
N ASP A 327 15.59 -2.61 13.01
CA ASP A 327 17.04 -2.67 13.27
C ASP A 327 17.76 -1.42 12.69
N TYR A 328 17.51 -0.22 13.23
CA TYR A 328 18.21 1.00 12.80
C TYR A 328 19.61 1.10 13.42
N GLU A 329 20.64 0.83 12.62
CA GLU A 329 22.03 0.86 13.06
C GLU A 329 22.73 2.20 12.77
N TYR A 330 22.97 2.98 13.83
CA TYR A 330 24.06 3.98 13.84
C TYR A 330 25.40 3.27 13.58
N ILE A 331 26.27 3.86 12.76
CA ILE A 331 27.47 3.16 12.27
C ILE A 331 28.58 3.20 13.33
N ASN A 332 28.77 4.34 14.01
CA ASN A 332 29.81 4.53 15.03
C ASN A 332 29.28 4.60 16.49
N LYS A 333 28.37 3.70 16.89
CA LYS A 333 27.75 3.63 18.24
C LYS A 333 28.75 3.73 19.40
N GLU A 334 29.81 2.92 19.38
CA GLU A 334 30.80 2.84 20.47
C GLU A 334 31.64 4.11 20.62
N GLN A 335 31.89 4.83 19.53
CA GLN A 335 32.63 6.11 19.56
C GLN A 335 31.72 7.25 20.03
N ASN A 336 30.45 7.21 19.63
CA ASN A 336 29.44 8.22 19.94
C ASN A 336 28.69 7.96 21.26
N ASN A 337 29.11 6.98 22.07
CA ASN A 337 28.49 6.58 23.33
C ASN A 337 26.97 6.28 23.24
N ILE A 338 26.49 5.86 22.06
CA ILE A 338 25.07 5.56 21.82
C ILE A 338 24.78 4.11 22.19
N ASN A 339 23.94 3.92 23.20
CA ASN A 339 23.45 2.59 23.59
C ASN A 339 22.21 2.24 22.76
N ASN A 340 22.35 1.35 21.79
CA ASN A 340 21.20 0.78 21.08
C ASN A 340 20.55 -0.35 21.88
N SER A 341 19.22 -0.28 22.00
CA SER A 341 18.37 -1.47 22.21
C SER A 341 17.87 -1.99 20.86
N ASN A 342 17.11 -3.08 20.89
CA ASN A 342 16.41 -3.59 19.69
C ASN A 342 15.35 -2.61 19.14
N SER A 343 14.97 -1.56 19.86
CA SER A 343 13.70 -0.84 19.67
C SER A 343 13.81 0.69 19.68
N GLY A 344 15.03 1.20 19.68
CA GLY A 344 15.41 2.60 19.89
C GLY A 344 16.78 2.68 20.56
N ALA A 345 17.33 3.89 20.66
CA ALA A 345 18.65 4.15 21.24
C ALA A 345 18.57 5.10 22.45
N SER A 346 19.62 5.13 23.26
CA SER A 346 19.78 6.08 24.36
C SER A 346 21.19 6.67 24.39
N ILE A 347 21.29 7.88 24.93
CA ILE A 347 22.54 8.57 25.19
C ILE A 347 22.47 9.34 26.52
N LYS A 348 23.57 9.37 27.28
CA LYS A 348 23.67 10.19 28.50
C LYS A 348 24.19 11.58 28.13
N ILE A 349 23.35 12.59 28.33
CA ILE A 349 23.66 14.01 28.15
C ILE A 349 23.77 14.64 29.55
N GLN A 350 24.98 15.09 29.91
CA GLN A 350 25.32 15.47 31.30
C GLN A 350 24.97 14.33 32.29
N ASP A 351 23.99 14.55 33.18
CA ASP A 351 23.45 13.56 34.13
C ASP A 351 22.07 13.01 33.77
N GLN A 352 21.49 13.41 32.64
CA GLN A 352 20.21 12.91 32.15
C GLN A 352 20.39 11.94 31.00
N GLU A 353 19.42 11.04 30.84
CA GLU A 353 19.36 10.11 29.72
C GLU A 353 18.29 10.57 28.73
N VAL A 354 18.69 10.64 27.45
CA VAL A 354 17.77 10.89 26.34
C VAL A 354 17.63 9.60 25.54
N VAL A 355 16.43 9.05 25.54
CA VAL A 355 16.01 7.92 24.71
C VAL A 355 15.44 8.46 23.41
N PHE A 356 15.71 7.83 22.27
CA PHE A 356 15.26 8.30 20.96
C PHE A 356 14.90 7.15 20.01
N PHE A 357 13.87 7.39 19.20
CA PHE A 357 13.17 6.40 18.40
C PHE A 357 13.31 6.73 16.92
N SER A 358 14.45 6.34 16.34
CA SER A 358 14.91 6.81 15.02
C SER A 358 14.80 8.35 14.95
N ASN A 359 14.31 8.89 13.84
CA ASN A 359 14.02 10.32 13.64
C ASN A 359 12.56 10.70 13.93
N GLN A 360 11.85 10.00 14.83
CA GLN A 360 10.44 10.28 15.15
C GLN A 360 10.19 10.95 16.49
N TYR A 361 10.75 10.40 17.58
CA TYR A 361 10.55 10.90 18.94
C TYR A 361 11.83 10.89 19.77
N ILE A 362 12.00 11.91 20.60
CA ILE A 362 12.87 11.89 21.78
C ILE A 362 12.02 11.72 23.05
N ALA A 363 12.56 11.05 24.05
CA ALA A 363 11.96 10.85 25.36
C ALA A 363 13.01 10.96 26.46
N TYR A 364 12.74 11.72 27.51
CA TYR A 364 13.64 11.89 28.67
C TYR A 364 12.80 12.19 29.93
N ALA A 365 13.40 12.08 31.11
CA ALA A 365 12.76 12.46 32.36
C ALA A 365 13.59 13.53 33.09
N LYS A 366 12.96 14.65 33.46
CA LYS A 366 13.57 15.76 34.20
C LYS A 366 12.82 15.94 35.52
N ASN A 367 13.50 15.78 36.65
CA ASN A 367 12.90 15.88 37.99
C ASN A 367 11.63 15.01 38.13
N ASP A 368 11.75 13.73 37.81
CA ASP A 368 10.68 12.72 37.80
C ASP A 368 9.44 13.06 36.94
N THR A 369 9.55 14.07 36.08
CA THR A 369 8.55 14.42 35.07
C THR A 369 9.00 13.88 33.71
N PRO A 370 8.27 12.95 33.08
CA PRO A 370 8.61 12.46 31.75
C PRO A 370 8.18 13.44 30.66
N TYR A 371 8.97 13.49 29.59
CA TYR A 371 8.72 14.26 28.38
C TYR A 371 8.88 13.34 27.16
N VAL A 372 7.97 13.48 26.20
CA VAL A 372 8.05 12.84 24.88
C VAL A 372 7.76 13.92 23.83
N ILE A 373 8.67 14.09 22.87
CA ILE A 373 8.63 15.19 21.89
C ILE A 373 8.89 14.60 20.50
N ALA A 374 8.05 14.94 19.52
CA ALA A 374 8.28 14.58 18.13
C ALA A 374 9.41 15.43 17.53
N PHE A 375 10.26 14.86 16.67
CA PHE A 375 11.33 15.63 16.02
C PHE A 375 10.77 16.80 15.17
N ASP A 376 9.62 16.61 14.51
CA ASP A 376 8.90 17.67 13.78
C ASP A 376 8.49 18.86 14.68
N ASP A 377 8.32 18.64 15.99
CA ASP A 377 7.88 19.62 17.00
C ASP A 377 9.04 20.25 17.80
N ILE A 378 10.30 19.87 17.56
CA ILE A 378 11.47 20.42 18.27
C ILE A 378 11.57 21.94 18.10
N LYS A 379 11.37 22.45 16.88
CA LYS A 379 11.32 23.90 16.57
C LYS A 379 10.22 24.68 17.31
N ASN A 380 9.18 24.00 17.78
CA ASN A 380 8.07 24.60 18.51
C ASN A 380 8.34 24.68 20.03
N GLN A 381 9.42 24.07 20.53
CA GLN A 381 9.74 24.03 21.96
C GLN A 381 10.24 25.38 22.47
N ASN A 382 10.09 25.57 23.79
CA ASN A 382 10.84 26.58 24.53
C ASN A 382 12.30 26.12 24.72
N GLU A 383 13.17 27.06 25.05
CA GLU A 383 14.58 26.82 25.39
C GLU A 383 14.70 25.72 26.45
N ASN A 384 15.46 24.67 26.15
CA ASN A 384 15.63 23.52 27.01
C ASN A 384 17.01 22.89 26.76
N GLU A 385 17.92 23.13 27.71
CA GLU A 385 19.29 22.58 27.79
C GLU A 385 19.42 21.11 27.36
N ILE A 386 18.46 20.25 27.71
CA ILE A 386 18.51 18.81 27.35
C ILE A 386 18.37 18.60 25.84
N ILE A 387 17.47 19.36 25.21
CA ILE A 387 17.23 19.31 23.76
C ILE A 387 18.39 19.98 23.02
N THR A 388 18.85 21.13 23.52
CA THR A 388 20.01 21.87 23.00
C THR A 388 21.26 20.98 22.98
N ASN A 389 21.70 20.48 24.14
CA ASN A 389 22.89 19.63 24.26
C ASN A 389 22.76 18.31 23.46
N PHE A 390 21.56 17.74 23.35
CA PHE A 390 21.33 16.53 22.55
C PHE A 390 21.49 16.78 21.05
N LEU A 391 20.91 17.86 20.54
CA LEU A 391 21.04 18.25 19.13
C LEU A 391 22.49 18.62 18.80
N GLU A 392 23.14 19.41 19.64
CA GLU A 392 24.56 19.74 19.51
C GLU A 392 25.43 18.49 19.42
N TYR A 393 25.22 17.52 20.32
CA TYR A 393 25.97 16.27 20.31
C TYR A 393 25.77 15.49 19.01
N MET A 394 24.51 15.26 18.61
CA MET A 394 24.21 14.48 17.41
C MET A 394 24.68 15.16 16.12
N ILE A 395 24.66 16.50 16.06
CA ILE A 395 25.21 17.28 14.95
C ILE A 395 26.75 17.28 14.95
N THR A 396 27.38 17.30 16.13
CA THR A 396 28.85 17.17 16.27
C THR A 396 29.34 15.78 15.87
N CYS A 397 28.56 14.73 16.15
CA CYS A 397 28.75 13.37 15.61
C CYS A 397 28.36 13.25 14.12
N GLY A 398 27.98 14.35 13.47
CA GLY A 398 27.74 14.43 12.02
C GLY A 398 26.34 14.04 11.54
N TYR A 399 25.40 13.64 12.40
CA TYR A 399 24.11 13.09 11.94
C TYR A 399 23.16 14.14 11.34
N TRP A 400 22.92 14.05 10.03
CA TRP A 400 22.21 15.05 9.23
C TRP A 400 20.70 15.13 9.50
N ASP A 401 20.03 14.03 9.88
CA ASP A 401 18.63 14.10 10.35
C ASP A 401 18.49 15.08 11.54
N TYR A 402 19.45 15.07 12.47
CA TYR A 402 19.40 15.91 13.68
C TYR A 402 19.71 17.37 13.37
N PHE A 403 20.55 17.63 12.37
CA PHE A 403 20.70 18.97 11.80
C PHE A 403 19.38 19.45 11.16
N GLU A 404 18.70 18.62 10.38
CA GLU A 404 17.44 18.97 9.72
C GLU A 404 16.33 19.34 10.73
N TYR A 405 16.09 18.48 11.72
CA TYR A 405 15.06 18.71 12.74
C TYR A 405 15.46 19.76 13.80
N GLY A 406 16.76 19.91 14.06
CA GLY A 406 17.30 20.81 15.08
C GLY A 406 17.57 22.24 14.63
N CYS A 407 17.78 22.50 13.33
CA CYS A 407 18.29 23.79 12.83
C CYS A 407 17.41 24.99 13.23
N ASP A 408 16.08 24.92 13.05
CA ASP A 408 15.15 26.00 13.44
C ASP A 408 15.21 26.30 14.95
N TYR A 409 15.34 25.25 15.78
CA TYR A 409 15.42 25.37 17.24
C TYR A 409 16.75 25.97 17.68
N LEU A 410 17.87 25.40 17.21
CA LEU A 410 19.21 25.89 17.59
C LEU A 410 19.42 27.31 17.09
N LYS A 411 19.03 27.66 15.86
CA LYS A 411 19.18 29.02 15.33
C LYS A 411 18.46 30.11 16.17
N LYS A 412 17.48 29.72 16.99
CA LYS A 412 16.75 30.59 17.92
C LYS A 412 17.37 30.67 19.33
N TYR A 413 18.10 29.64 19.77
CA TYR A 413 18.54 29.46 21.16
C TYR A 413 20.07 29.30 21.34
N ASP A 414 20.76 28.64 20.42
CA ASP A 414 22.22 28.71 20.24
C ASP A 414 22.56 28.90 18.75
N SER A 415 22.63 30.16 18.34
CA SER A 415 23.00 30.55 16.97
C SER A 415 24.48 30.28 16.68
N ASP A 416 25.33 30.31 17.70
CA ASP A 416 26.78 30.39 17.55
C ASP A 416 27.37 29.00 17.31
N PHE A 417 26.75 27.95 17.87
CA PHE A 417 26.97 26.56 17.51
C PHE A 417 26.52 26.25 16.07
N ILE A 418 25.28 26.61 15.70
CA ILE A 418 24.66 26.06 14.47
C ILE A 418 25.05 26.78 13.19
N ASN A 419 25.28 28.11 13.22
CA ASN A 419 25.58 28.90 12.03
C ASN A 419 26.82 28.37 11.25
N PRO A 420 27.94 27.97 11.88
CA PRO A 420 29.07 27.34 11.19
C PRO A 420 28.71 26.07 10.40
N TYR A 421 27.76 25.25 10.89
CA TYR A 421 27.29 24.08 10.15
C TYR A 421 26.39 24.47 8.97
N ILE A 422 25.48 25.45 9.17
CA ILE A 422 24.64 25.97 8.09
C ILE A 422 25.51 26.54 6.95
N GLU A 423 26.51 27.37 7.26
CA GLU A 423 27.43 27.92 6.27
C GLU A 423 28.26 26.84 5.56
N ARG A 424 28.80 25.85 6.29
CA ARG A 424 29.52 24.72 5.68
C ARG A 424 28.63 23.92 4.72
N TYR A 425 27.49 23.44 5.20
CA TYR A 425 26.61 22.56 4.44
C TYR A 425 25.96 23.27 3.25
N ALA A 426 25.64 24.57 3.35
CA ALA A 426 25.12 25.36 2.23
C ALA A 426 26.13 25.52 1.08
N ASN A 427 27.43 25.43 1.37
CA ASN A 427 28.52 25.40 0.39
C ASN A 427 28.89 23.97 -0.06
N GLY A 428 28.23 22.93 0.46
CA GLY A 428 28.56 21.51 0.19
C GLY A 428 29.82 21.00 0.90
N ASN A 429 30.32 21.71 1.91
CA ASN A 429 31.58 21.40 2.61
C ASN A 429 31.40 20.37 3.73
N PHE A 430 31.07 19.14 3.34
CA PHE A 430 30.94 17.97 4.23
C PHE A 430 32.30 17.30 4.49
N THR A 431 32.46 16.66 5.66
CA THR A 431 33.60 15.78 5.96
C THR A 431 33.36 14.36 5.42
N GLU A 432 34.42 13.55 5.31
CA GLU A 432 34.27 12.13 4.92
C GLU A 432 33.43 11.36 5.96
N ASP A 433 33.59 11.65 7.25
CA ASP A 433 32.82 11.02 8.34
C ASP A 433 31.32 11.38 8.28
N GLU A 434 31.00 12.66 8.04
CA GLU A 434 29.61 13.11 7.83
C GLU A 434 28.98 12.41 6.60
N ILE A 435 29.73 12.23 5.50
CA ILE A 435 29.25 11.49 4.32
C ILE A 435 29.08 9.98 4.62
N ASN A 436 29.96 9.40 5.44
CA ASN A 436 29.93 7.96 5.77
C ASN A 436 28.77 7.60 6.73
N GLU A 437 28.55 8.37 7.80
CA GLU A 437 27.40 8.17 8.70
C GLU A 437 26.07 8.37 7.95
N ASN A 438 26.00 9.38 7.07
CA ASN A 438 24.76 9.77 6.37
C ASN A 438 24.67 9.25 4.92
N ARG A 439 25.35 8.15 4.60
CA ARG A 439 25.37 7.51 3.26
C ARG A 439 23.98 7.19 2.65
N GLU A 440 22.93 7.20 3.46
CA GLU A 440 21.53 7.00 3.04
C GLU A 440 20.83 8.30 2.61
N ILE A 441 21.41 9.47 2.86
CA ILE A 441 20.87 10.81 2.57
C ILE A 441 21.63 11.44 1.39
N ASN A 442 20.92 12.13 0.50
CA ASN A 442 21.53 12.80 -0.65
C ASN A 442 22.25 14.09 -0.22
N THR A 443 23.54 14.24 -0.52
CA THR A 443 24.33 15.47 -0.24
C THR A 443 23.72 16.73 -0.86
N GLU A 444 23.16 16.61 -2.07
CA GLU A 444 22.44 17.68 -2.76
C GLU A 444 21.21 18.15 -1.95
N TYR A 445 20.48 17.23 -1.33
CA TYR A 445 19.34 17.58 -0.47
C TYR A 445 19.79 18.37 0.76
N MET A 446 20.83 17.90 1.47
CA MET A 446 21.33 18.59 2.65
C MET A 446 21.92 19.98 2.30
N THR A 447 22.63 20.09 1.17
CA THR A 447 23.09 21.38 0.63
C THR A 447 21.91 22.34 0.39
N ASN A 448 20.87 21.87 -0.31
CA ASN A 448 19.68 22.66 -0.63
C ASN A 448 18.81 22.98 0.61
N PHE A 449 18.89 22.19 1.69
CA PHE A 449 18.26 22.49 2.97
C PHE A 449 19.02 23.59 3.71
N ALA A 450 20.33 23.45 3.86
CA ALA A 450 21.19 24.44 4.53
C ALA A 450 21.16 25.82 3.81
N GLN A 451 21.09 25.86 2.48
CA GLN A 451 20.93 27.11 1.73
C GLN A 451 19.63 27.85 2.10
N LYS A 452 18.49 27.17 2.23
CA LYS A 452 17.22 27.78 2.68
C LYS A 452 17.34 28.33 4.11
N MET A 453 18.12 27.66 4.96
CA MET A 453 18.39 28.11 6.33
C MET A 453 19.30 29.35 6.41
N LEU A 454 20.03 29.72 5.34
CA LEU A 454 20.67 31.04 5.22
C LEU A 454 19.70 32.14 4.75
N GLU A 455 18.70 31.80 3.94
CA GLU A 455 17.72 32.79 3.41
C GLU A 455 16.69 33.23 4.46
N ILE A 456 16.31 32.32 5.38
CA ILE A 456 15.45 32.61 6.53
C ILE A 456 16.18 33.55 7.50
N LYS A 457 15.51 34.62 7.95
CA LYS A 457 16.03 35.61 8.91
C LYS A 457 15.18 35.66 10.17
#